data_AF-A0A530BEV3-F1
#
_entry.id   AF-A0A530BEV3-F1
#
_cell.length_a   1.000
_cell.length_b   1.000
_cell.length_c   1.000
_cell.angle_alpha   90.00
_cell.angle_beta   90.00
_cell.angle_gamma   90.00
#
_symmetry.space_group_name_H-M   'P 1'
#
loop_
_entity.id
_entity.type
_entity.pdbx_description
1 polymer ?
#
loop_
_entity_poly.entity_id
_entity_poly.type
_entity_poly.pdbx_seq_one_letter_code
_entity_poly.pdbx_strand_id
1 'polypeptide(L)' 'GMITDPVYEGKSMQGMIDLVQRGFFPEGSRVLYAHLGGAPAINGYGYTFRNG' A
#
# COMPACT_ATOMS: atom_id res chain seq x y z
N GLY A 1 2.18 -0.82 -13.20
CA GLY A 1 1.85 -1.21 -11.81
C GLY A 1 2.31 -0.13 -10.87
N MET A 2 1.68 -0.01 -9.70
CA MET A 2 2.12 0.86 -8.61
C MET A 2 2.75 -0.01 -7.54
N ILE A 3 3.93 0.37 -7.05
CA ILE A 3 4.70 -0.42 -6.08
C ILE A 3 4.79 0.37 -4.78
N THR A 4 4.44 -0.27 -3.67
CA THR A 4 4.56 0.27 -2.32
C THR A 4 5.55 -0.57 -1.52
N ASP A 5 6.42 0.07 -0.76
CA ASP A 5 7.46 -0.60 0.00
C ASP A 5 6.90 -1.28 1.28
N PRO A 6 7.58 -2.30 1.84
CA PRO A 6 7.11 -2.99 3.04
C PRO A 6 7.28 -2.18 4.35
N VAL A 7 7.94 -1.02 4.31
CA VAL A 7 8.24 -0.22 5.51
C VAL A 7 7.16 0.82 5.78
N TYR A 8 6.74 1.55 4.76
CA TYR A 8 5.79 2.67 4.88
C TYR A 8 4.57 2.50 3.98
N GLU A 9 4.74 2.62 2.67
CA GLU A 9 3.61 2.77 1.75
C GLU A 9 2.75 1.50 1.69
N GLY A 10 3.36 0.33 1.89
CA GLY A 10 2.65 -0.95 1.95
C GLY A 10 1.69 -1.02 3.14
N LYS A 11 2.03 -0.35 4.25
CA LYS A 11 1.15 -0.28 5.44
C LYS A 11 -0.01 0.68 5.22
N SER A 12 0.24 1.85 4.64
CA SER A 12 -0.83 2.81 4.34
C SER A 12 -1.79 2.27 3.28
N MET A 13 -1.27 1.57 2.27
CA MET A 13 -2.07 0.86 1.26
C MET A 13 -2.90 -0.28 1.88
N GLN A 14 -2.28 -1.12 2.73
CA GLN A 14 -3.00 -2.17 3.43
C GLN A 14 -4.15 -1.61 4.29
N GLY A 15 -3.89 -0.54 5.05
CA GLY A 15 -4.91 0.12 5.86
C GLY A 15 -6.04 0.70 5.02
N MET A 16 -5.73 1.35 3.90
CA MET A 16 -6.75 1.87 2.99
C MET A 16 -7.64 0.75 2.42
N ILE A 17 -7.04 -0.36 1.98
CA ILE A 17 -7.78 -1.52 1.47
C ILE A 17 -8.71 -2.09 2.55
N ASP A 18 -8.21 -2.27 3.78
CA ASP A 18 -9.01 -2.77 4.91
C ASP A 18 -10.19 -1.85 5.23
N LEU A 19 -9.97 -0.52 5.25
CA LEU A 19 -11.04 0.46 5.47
C LEU A 19 -12.11 0.41 4.38
N VAL A 20 -11.72 0.27 3.11
CA VAL A 20 -12.67 0.10 2.00
C VAL A 20 -13.46 -1.20 2.15
N GLN A 21 -12.79 -2.31 2.46
CA GLN A 21 -13.45 -3.63 2.64
C GLN A 21 -14.45 -3.64 3.80
N ARG A 22 -14.21 -2.85 4.85
CA ARG A 22 -15.11 -2.70 5.99
C ARG A 22 -16.24 -1.69 5.76
N GLY A 23 -16.31 -1.05 4.59
CA GLY A 23 -17.29 -0.01 4.30
C GLY A 23 -17.12 1.24 5.18
N PHE A 24 -15.90 1.51 5.66
CA PHE A 24 -15.62 2.68 6.51
C PHE A 24 -15.90 3.99 5.78
N PHE A 25 -15.53 4.08 4.50
CA PHE A 25 -15.87 5.22 3.65
C PHE A 25 -17.29 5.04 3.10
N PRO A 26 -18.14 6.09 3.14
CA PRO A 26 -19.46 6.04 2.53
C PRO A 26 -19.39 5.65 1.05
N GLU A 27 -20.39 4.92 0.58
CA GLU A 27 -20.51 4.55 -0.84
C GLU A 27 -20.44 5.79 -1.74
N GLY A 28 -19.69 5.69 -2.84
CA GLY A 28 -19.47 6.81 -3.77
C GLY A 28 -18.37 7.80 -3.35
N SER A 29 -17.71 7.59 -2.20
CA SER A 29 -16.58 8.43 -1.77
C SER A 29 -15.42 8.38 -2.76
N ARG A 30 -14.76 9.53 -2.96
CA ARG A 30 -13.49 9.63 -3.69
C ARG A 30 -12.35 9.77 -2.69
N VAL A 31 -11.54 8.71 -2.57
CA VAL A 31 -10.40 8.67 -1.63
C VAL A 31 -9.12 8.93 -2.41
N LEU A 32 -8.37 9.96 -2.01
CA LEU A 32 -7.06 10.26 -2.60
C LEU A 32 -5.96 9.58 -1.78
N TYR A 33 -5.28 8.61 -2.38
CA TYR A 33 -4.10 8.01 -1.81
C TYR A 33 -2.86 8.84 -2.14
N ALA A 34 -2.20 9.37 -1.12
CA ALA A 34 -0.94 10.10 -1.28
C ALA A 34 0.23 9.11 -1.23
N HIS A 35 0.80 8.80 -2.39
CA HIS A 35 1.96 7.93 -2.49
C HIS A 35 3.25 8.70 -2.29
N LEU A 36 3.92 8.45 -1.17
CA LEU A 36 5.07 9.26 -0.74
C LEU A 36 6.43 8.72 -1.23
N GLY A 37 6.46 7.55 -1.87
CA GLY A 37 7.66 6.97 -2.47
C GLY A 37 8.14 5.70 -1.75
N GLY A 38 9.42 5.64 -1.35
CA GLY A 38 9.96 4.52 -0.58
C GLY A 38 10.27 3.24 -1.36
N ALA A 39 9.78 3.09 -2.60
CA ALA A 39 9.97 1.89 -3.43
C ALA A 39 11.43 1.36 -3.53
N PRO A 40 12.50 2.18 -3.58
CA PRO A 40 13.87 1.66 -3.59
C PRO A 40 14.23 0.78 -2.38
N ALA A 41 13.54 0.95 -1.23
CA ALA A 41 13.76 0.14 -0.03
C ALA A 41 13.46 -1.35 -0.25
N ILE A 42 12.64 -1.71 -1.24
CA ILE A 42 12.31 -3.11 -1.59
C ILE A 42 13.56 -3.95 -1.87
N ASN A 43 14.64 -3.34 -2.38
CA ASN A 43 15.89 -4.05 -2.64
C ASN A 43 16.50 -4.67 -1.37
N GLY A 44 16.25 -4.07 -0.19
CA GLY A 44 16.64 -4.62 1.11
C GLY A 44 15.81 -5.84 1.55
N TYR A 45 14.70 -6.12 0.87
CA TYR A 45 13.73 -7.18 1.20
C TYR A 45 13.69 -8.30 0.15
N GLY A 46 14.76 -8.48 -0.63
CA GLY A 46 14.78 -9.43 -1.75
C GLY A 46 14.42 -10.87 -1.38
N TYR A 47 14.79 -11.36 -0.20
CA TYR A 47 14.42 -12.71 0.25
C TYR A 47 12.91 -12.88 0.51
N THR A 48 12.27 -11.82 1.01
CA THR A 48 10.83 -11.80 1.30
C THR A 48 10.00 -11.91 0.02
N PHE A 49 10.45 -11.26 -1.05
CA PHE A 49 9.75 -11.20 -2.34
C PHE A 49 10.38 -12.07 -3.43
N ARG A 50 11.15 -13.11 -3.05
CA ARG A 50 11.94 -13.91 -4.01
C ARG A 50 11.13 -14.65 -5.07
N ASN A 51 9.82 -14.83 -4.85
CA ASN A 51 8.91 -15.56 -5.74
C ASN A 51 7.74 -14.69 -6.23
N GLY A 52 7.86 -13.37 -6.10
CA GLY A 52 6.69 -12.48 -6.18
C GLY A 52 5.74 -12.67 -5.00
#